data_AF-A0A3B1AMM9-F1
#
_entry.id   AF-A0A3B1AMM9-F1
#
_cell.length_a   1.000
_cell.length_b   1.000
_cell.length_c   1.000
_cell.angle_alpha   90.00
_cell.angle_beta   90.00
_cell.angle_gamma   90.00
#
_symmetry.space_group_name_H-M   'P 1'
#
loop_
_entity.id
_entity.type
_entity.pdbx_description
1 polymer ?
#
loop_
_entity_poly.entity_id
_entity_poly.type
_entity_poly.pdbx_seq_one_letter_code
_entity_poly.pdbx_strand_id
1 'polypeptide(L)'
;MEDNKSRNERRLARKAEEKDTAAFLKIADKFIDVANRENKTVQASELHMAFLFAAARYNAYVANAILKVDKHEEFVEHMVKQYTEMLRQHLADDEIARPVQG
;
A
#
# COMPACT_ATOMS: atom_id res chain seq x y z
N MET A 1 -0.63 -34.70 3.20
CA MET A 1 -1.99 -34.65 3.78
C MET A 1 -2.76 -33.60 3.01
N GLU A 2 -3.80 -34.00 2.28
CA GLU A 2 -4.53 -33.18 1.31
C GLU A 2 -5.52 -32.22 2.01
N ASP A 3 -5.50 -30.95 1.61
CA ASP A 3 -6.31 -29.84 2.16
C ASP A 3 -7.78 -29.95 1.73
N ASN A 4 -8.54 -30.82 2.42
CA ASN A 4 -9.97 -31.02 2.17
C ASN A 4 -10.84 -29.97 2.91
N LYS A 5 -10.60 -28.68 2.66
CA LYS A 5 -11.55 -27.62 3.09
C LYS A 5 -12.82 -27.69 2.27
N SER A 6 -13.97 -27.68 2.94
CA SER A 6 -15.29 -27.68 2.31
C SER A 6 -15.44 -26.48 1.37
N ARG A 7 -16.19 -26.64 0.28
CA ARG A 7 -16.48 -25.56 -0.68
C ARG A 7 -17.02 -24.30 0.00
N ASN A 8 -17.76 -24.45 1.11
CA ASN A 8 -18.27 -23.32 1.88
C ASN A 8 -17.15 -22.60 2.65
N GLU A 9 -16.22 -23.33 3.25
CA GLU A 9 -15.05 -22.76 3.96
C GLU A 9 -14.12 -22.00 3.01
N ARG A 10 -13.87 -22.56 1.81
CA ARG A 10 -13.09 -21.87 0.75
C ARG A 10 -13.79 -20.59 0.25
N ARG A 11 -15.12 -20.52 0.32
CA ARG A 11 -15.88 -19.30 -0.04
C ARG A 11 -15.83 -18.26 1.07
N LEU A 12 -15.93 -18.69 2.34
CA LEU A 12 -15.84 -17.80 3.48
C LEU A 12 -14.43 -17.20 3.61
N ALA A 13 -13.38 -17.98 3.37
CA ALA A 13 -12.00 -17.50 3.37
C ALA A 13 -11.76 -16.43 2.31
N ARG A 14 -12.21 -16.67 1.06
CA ARG A 14 -12.12 -15.66 -0.02
C ARG A 14 -12.88 -14.38 0.30
N LYS A 15 -14.10 -14.49 0.84
CA LYS A 15 -14.87 -13.31 1.27
C LYS A 15 -14.21 -12.54 2.41
N ALA A 16 -13.52 -13.23 3.31
CA ALA A 16 -12.78 -12.57 4.39
C ALA A 16 -11.56 -11.83 3.85
N GLU A 17 -10.78 -12.48 2.98
CA GLU A 17 -9.64 -11.87 2.29
C GLU A 17 -10.05 -10.65 1.45
N GLU A 18 -11.12 -10.75 0.64
CA GLU A 18 -11.69 -9.64 -0.12
C GLU A 18 -12.09 -8.46 0.78
N LYS A 19 -12.69 -8.75 1.94
CA LYS A 19 -13.10 -7.73 2.91
C LYS A 19 -11.89 -7.05 3.55
N ASP A 20 -10.84 -7.81 3.86
CA ASP A 20 -9.60 -7.29 4.43
C ASP A 20 -8.86 -6.42 3.40
N THR A 21 -8.85 -6.82 2.12
CA THR A 21 -8.34 -5.98 1.02
C THR A 21 -9.13 -4.68 0.90
N ALA A 22 -10.47 -4.73 0.89
CA ALA A 22 -11.30 -3.54 0.77
C ALA A 22 -11.10 -2.57 1.95
N ALA A 23 -10.95 -3.10 3.17
CA ALA A 23 -10.66 -2.30 4.35
C ALA A 23 -9.28 -1.64 4.28
N PHE A 24 -8.27 -2.37 3.81
CA PHE A 24 -6.93 -1.84 3.58
C PHE A 24 -6.94 -0.71 2.53
N LEU A 25 -7.56 -0.94 1.37
CA LEU A 25 -7.66 0.07 0.30
C LEU A 25 -8.33 1.35 0.80
N LYS A 26 -9.44 1.22 1.55
CA LYS A 26 -10.12 2.37 2.16
C LYS A 26 -9.24 3.17 3.12
N ILE A 27 -8.26 2.55 3.77
CA ILE A 27 -7.29 3.25 4.61
C ILE A 27 -6.23 3.93 3.73
N ALA A 28 -5.73 3.23 2.71
CA ALA A 28 -4.79 3.79 1.73
C ALA A 28 -5.34 5.05 1.05
N ASP A 29 -6.61 5.02 0.63
CA ASP A 29 -7.31 6.13 -0.03
C ASP A 29 -7.31 7.41 0.82
N LYS A 30 -7.36 7.30 2.16
CA LYS A 30 -7.30 8.48 3.04
C LYS A 30 -5.98 9.23 2.93
N PHE A 31 -4.88 8.53 2.67
CA PHE A 31 -3.58 9.18 2.44
C PHE A 31 -3.54 9.85 1.07
N ILE A 32 -4.16 9.24 0.06
CA ILE A 32 -4.33 9.83 -1.28
C ILE A 32 -5.20 11.08 -1.21
N ASP A 33 -6.29 11.07 -0.44
CA ASP A 33 -7.15 12.24 -0.22
C ASP A 33 -6.39 13.41 0.43
N VAL A 34 -5.47 13.12 1.35
CA VAL A 34 -4.57 14.14 1.91
C VAL A 34 -3.67 14.71 0.82
N ALA A 35 -2.99 13.86 0.05
CA ALA A 35 -2.14 14.30 -1.06
C ALA A 35 -2.93 15.12 -2.09
N ASN A 36 -4.12 14.68 -2.50
CA ASN A 36 -4.96 15.41 -3.46
C ASN A 36 -5.38 16.79 -2.97
N ARG A 37 -5.54 16.98 -1.65
CA ARG A 37 -5.79 18.31 -1.07
C ARG A 37 -4.56 19.21 -1.14
N GLU A 38 -3.39 18.70 -0.80
CA GLU A 38 -2.12 19.45 -0.88
C GLU A 38 -1.72 19.80 -2.32
N ASN A 39 -2.05 18.93 -3.27
CA ASN A 39 -1.75 19.12 -4.70
C ASN A 39 -2.46 20.34 -5.32
N LYS A 40 -3.44 20.93 -4.61
CA LYS A 40 -4.08 22.20 -5.03
C LYS A 40 -3.12 23.39 -4.92
N THR A 41 -2.08 23.27 -4.10
CA THR A 41 -1.14 24.37 -3.79
C THR A 41 0.32 23.96 -3.96
N VAL A 42 0.63 22.67 -4.01
CA VAL A 42 1.98 22.11 -4.18
C VAL A 42 2.07 21.37 -5.52
N GLN A 43 3.19 21.49 -6.22
CA GLN A 43 3.38 20.78 -7.49
C GLN A 43 3.39 19.26 -7.28
N ALA A 44 2.71 18.51 -8.15
CA ALA A 44 2.64 17.06 -8.06
C ALA A 44 4.03 16.38 -8.03
N SER A 45 5.00 16.92 -8.79
CA SER A 45 6.39 16.48 -8.85
C SER A 45 7.15 16.64 -7.52
N GLU A 46 6.77 17.61 -6.69
CA GLU A 46 7.33 17.79 -5.35
C GLU A 46 6.55 16.97 -4.33
N LEU A 47 5.22 16.96 -4.47
CA LEU A 47 4.33 16.30 -3.53
C LEU A 47 4.52 14.78 -3.50
N HIS A 48 4.73 14.12 -4.65
CA HIS A 48 4.96 12.67 -4.64
C HIS A 48 6.27 12.30 -3.93
N MET A 49 7.31 13.14 -4.02
CA MET A 49 8.56 12.94 -3.29
C MET A 49 8.38 13.19 -1.79
N ALA A 50 7.59 14.20 -1.40
CA ALA A 50 7.22 14.42 -0.01
C ALA A 50 6.43 13.22 0.56
N PHE A 51 5.55 12.63 -0.23
CA PHE A 51 4.77 11.45 0.14
C PHE A 51 5.67 10.22 0.34
N LEU A 52 6.62 9.98 -0.57
CA LEU A 52 7.63 8.92 -0.43
C LEU A 52 8.48 9.10 0.84
N PHE A 53 8.91 10.33 1.12
CA PHE A 53 9.65 10.66 2.34
C PHE A 53 8.82 10.41 3.62
N ALA A 54 7.55 10.81 3.61
CA ALA A 54 6.64 10.57 4.73
C ALA A 54 6.43 9.07 4.98
N ALA A 55 6.23 8.28 3.92
CA ALA A 55 6.13 6.83 4.01
C ALA A 55 7.39 6.20 4.61
N ALA A 56 8.58 6.63 4.16
CA ALA A 56 9.85 6.15 4.72
C ALA A 56 9.96 6.43 6.23
N ARG A 57 9.60 7.63 6.69
CA ARG A 57 9.61 7.98 8.12
C ARG A 57 8.64 7.13 8.94
N TYR A 58 7.42 6.93 8.44
CA TYR A 58 6.43 6.12 9.15
C TYR A 58 6.87 4.65 9.22
N ASN A 59 7.37 4.09 8.11
CA ASN A 59 7.87 2.72 8.07
C ASN A 59 9.08 2.51 8.99
N ALA A 60 9.99 3.49 9.07
CA ALA A 60 11.10 3.45 10.02
C ALA A 60 10.63 3.48 11.48
N TYR A 61 9.60 4.27 11.80
CA TYR A 61 8.98 4.26 13.13
C TYR A 61 8.36 2.89 13.44
N VAL A 62 7.61 2.31 12.51
CA VAL A 62 7.00 0.97 12.70
C VAL A 62 8.08 -0.09 12.91
N ALA A 63 9.13 -0.11 12.09
CA ALA A 63 10.22 -1.06 12.19
C ALA A 63 10.93 -0.97 13.56
N ASN A 64 11.26 0.24 14.00
CA ASN A 64 12.00 0.45 15.24
C ASN A 64 11.14 0.31 16.49
N ALA A 65 10.01 1.01 16.55
CA ALA A 65 9.26 1.19 17.79
C ALA A 65 8.18 0.12 18.00
N ILE A 66 7.59 -0.39 16.91
CA ILE A 66 6.44 -1.31 16.98
C ILE A 66 6.90 -2.75 16.80
N LEU A 67 7.59 -3.03 15.70
CA LEU A 67 8.04 -4.37 15.34
C LEU A 67 9.37 -4.74 16.00
N LYS A 68 10.16 -3.75 16.43
CA LYS A 68 11.50 -3.92 17.02
C LYS A 68 12.38 -4.81 16.16
N VAL A 69 12.49 -4.48 14.87
CA VAL A 69 13.28 -5.24 13.92
C VAL A 69 14.76 -5.12 14.26
N ASP A 70 15.45 -6.24 14.47
CA ASP A 70 16.89 -6.21 14.77
C ASP A 70 17.76 -6.02 13.52
N LYS A 71 17.31 -6.55 12.38
CA LYS A 71 18.03 -6.52 11.10
C LYS A 71 17.38 -5.53 10.13
N HIS A 72 17.76 -4.26 10.26
CA HIS A 72 17.17 -3.19 9.47
C HIS A 72 17.35 -3.34 7.96
N GLU A 73 18.51 -3.82 7.49
CA GLU A 73 18.76 -3.99 6.05
C GLU A 73 17.83 -5.02 5.41
N GLU A 74 17.59 -6.17 6.05
CA GLU A 74 16.65 -7.18 5.55
C GLU A 74 15.21 -6.61 5.45
N PHE A 75 14.82 -5.75 6.39
CA PHE A 75 13.54 -5.06 6.35
C PHE A 75 13.48 -4.02 5.22
N VAL A 76 14.54 -3.24 5.03
CA VAL A 76 14.62 -2.26 3.93
C VAL A 76 14.53 -2.97 2.58
N GLU A 77 15.28 -4.04 2.37
CA GLU A 77 15.24 -4.85 1.14
C GLU A 77 13.83 -5.38 0.86
N HIS A 78 13.17 -5.91 1.89
CA HIS A 78 11.78 -6.36 1.78
C HIS A 78 10.83 -5.21 1.37
N MET A 79 10.90 -4.07 2.05
CA MET A 79 10.05 -2.92 1.77
C MET A 79 10.28 -2.34 0.37
N VAL A 80 11.53 -2.24 -0.08
CA VAL A 80 11.88 -1.79 -1.43
C VAL A 80 11.31 -2.74 -2.48
N LYS A 81 11.40 -4.06 -2.24
CA LYS A 81 10.80 -5.05 -3.14
C LYS A 81 9.27 -4.88 -3.22
N GLN A 82 8.59 -4.78 -2.09
CA GLN A 82 7.14 -4.57 -2.04
C GLN A 82 6.73 -3.29 -2.78
N TYR A 83 7.41 -2.17 -2.52
CA TYR A 83 7.15 -0.91 -3.22
C TYR A 83 7.36 -1.03 -4.72
N THR A 84 8.45 -1.67 -5.15
CA THR A 84 8.76 -1.87 -6.57
C THR A 84 7.68 -2.68 -7.28
N GLU A 85 7.20 -3.75 -6.65
CA GLU A 85 6.14 -4.60 -7.19
C GLU A 85 4.81 -3.83 -7.31
N MET A 86 4.39 -3.14 -6.25
CA MET A 86 3.15 -2.33 -6.26
C MET A 86 3.23 -1.19 -7.30
N LEU A 87 4.34 -0.46 -7.35
CA LEU A 87 4.52 0.62 -8.31
C LEU A 87 4.47 0.11 -9.75
N ARG A 88 5.11 -1.03 -10.05
CA ARG A 88 5.04 -1.66 -11.38
C ARG A 88 3.62 -2.07 -11.75
N GLN A 89 2.88 -2.65 -10.81
CA GLN A 89 1.48 -3.03 -11.02
C GLN A 89 0.62 -1.81 -11.37
N HIS A 90 0.76 -0.72 -10.62
CA HIS A 90 0.01 0.51 -10.88
C HIS A 90 0.46 1.25 -12.14
N LEU A 91 1.74 1.18 -12.52
CA LEU A 91 2.20 1.76 -13.80
C LEU A 91 1.72 0.96 -15.02
N ALA A 92 1.44 -0.34 -14.84
CA ALA A 92 0.84 -1.18 -15.87
C ALA A 92 -0.69 -1.09 -15.91
N ASP A 93 -1.30 -0.31 -15.00
CA ASP A 93 -2.74 -0.10 -14.94
C ASP A 93 -3.15 1.07 -15.84
N ASP A 94 -3.81 0.75 -16.96
CA ASP A 94 -4.30 1.72 -17.93
C ASP A 94 -5.38 2.67 -17.36
N GLU A 95 -6.02 2.33 -16.23
CA GLU A 95 -7.00 3.21 -15.60
C GLU A 95 -6.33 4.38 -14.85
N ILE A 96 -5.11 4.19 -14.32
CA ILE A 96 -4.33 5.26 -13.67
C ILE A 96 -3.89 6.33 -14.67
N ALA A 97 -3.75 5.98 -15.95
CA ALA A 97 -3.41 6.93 -17.01
C ALA A 97 -4.56 7.86 -17.41
N ARG A 98 -5.80 7.60 -16.94
CA ARG A 98 -6.95 8.47 -17.20
C ARG A 98 -7.08 9.47 -16.05
N PRO A 99 -7.15 10.79 -16.33
CA PRO A 99 -7.34 11.77 -15.27
C PRO A 99 -8.63 11.46 -14.52
N VAL A 100 -8.53 11.35 -13.19
CA VAL A 100 -9.68 11.27 -12.30
C VAL A 100 -10.53 12.51 -12.59
N GLN A 101 -11.69 12.30 -13.21
CA GLN A 101 -12.66 13.38 -13.41
C GLN A 101 -13.18 13.76 -12.03
N GLY A 102 -12.73 14.93 -11.55
CA GLY A 102 -13.27 15.56 -10.34
C GLY A 102 -14.67 16.10 -10.56
#